data_AF-A0A9D8MIA3-F1
#
_entry.id   AF-A0A9D8MIA3-F1
#
_cell.length_a   1.000
_cell.length_b   1.000
_cell.length_c   1.000
_cell.angle_alpha   90.00
_cell.angle_beta   90.00
_cell.angle_gamma   90.00
#
_symmetry.space_group_name_H-M   'P 1'
#
loop_
_entity.id
_entity.type
_entity.pdbx_description
1 polymer ?
#
loop_
_entity_poly.entity_id
_entity_poly.type
_entity_poly.pdbx_seq_one_letter_code
_entity_poly.pdbx_strand_id
1 'polypeptide(L)'
;MYLGRIVAAGLTPSGKPVAAYRVSSRSFPNRTAKLSGGKIAILPRPGHEDDLAKNPYIAYNCVRLAGSVALATNGSQTDPIIEKIAMGLPLRDAFALSLLAMDYEKDSLDTPRIAAAADAASGLCMFGIVRKDAVLVRAMKAAPGQLFYLSTYEKNYPCETHEEPGFTAETAEAVCAHVISGGVFAGFEHPVTAAAALWNGTGYDLAVQDA
;
A
#
# COMPACT_ATOMS: atom_id res chain seq x y z
N MET A 1 -10.48 -4.06 -15.36
CA MET A 1 -10.99 -4.68 -14.12
C MET A 1 -10.83 -3.70 -12.96
N TYR A 2 -11.82 -3.55 -12.08
CA TYR A 2 -11.72 -2.65 -10.93
C TYR A 2 -11.32 -3.40 -9.66
N LEU A 3 -10.15 -3.06 -9.10
CA LEU A 3 -9.62 -3.67 -7.87
C LEU A 3 -9.80 -2.81 -6.60
N GLY A 4 -10.23 -1.56 -6.77
CA GLY A 4 -10.23 -0.59 -5.68
C GLY A 4 -8.82 -0.16 -5.29
N ARG A 5 -8.53 -0.13 -3.99
CA ARG A 5 -7.22 0.29 -3.47
C ARG A 5 -6.25 -0.87 -3.57
N ILE A 6 -5.00 -0.58 -3.91
CA ILE A 6 -3.98 -1.60 -4.19
C ILE A 6 -2.73 -1.25 -3.38
N VAL A 7 -2.21 -2.23 -2.64
CA VAL A 7 -0.87 -2.18 -2.03
C VAL A 7 0.04 -3.14 -2.79
N ALA A 8 1.32 -2.79 -2.92
CA ALA A 8 2.33 -3.64 -3.53
C ALA A 8 3.62 -3.61 -2.74
N ALA A 9 4.38 -4.71 -2.78
CA ALA A 9 5.71 -4.79 -2.23
C ALA A 9 6.57 -5.80 -3.00
N GLY A 10 7.86 -5.53 -3.09
CA GLY A 10 8.80 -6.38 -3.81
C GLY A 10 10.19 -5.76 -3.92
N LEU A 11 10.89 -6.06 -5.01
CA LEU A 11 12.25 -5.60 -5.27
C LEU A 11 12.36 -4.96 -6.65
N THR A 12 13.12 -3.86 -6.76
CA THR A 12 13.59 -3.34 -8.06
C THR A 12 14.48 -4.36 -8.78
N PRO A 13 14.79 -4.18 -10.08
CA PRO A 13 15.80 -4.99 -10.76
C PRO A 13 17.16 -5.00 -10.06
N SER A 14 17.56 -3.87 -9.46
CA SER A 14 18.78 -3.77 -8.64
C SER A 14 18.65 -4.37 -7.23
N GLY A 15 17.53 -5.04 -6.92
CA GLY A 15 17.30 -5.75 -5.66
C GLY A 15 16.93 -4.83 -4.49
N LYS A 16 16.47 -3.60 -4.75
CA LYS A 16 16.10 -2.65 -3.70
C LYS A 16 14.66 -2.88 -3.25
N PRO A 17 14.39 -3.01 -1.94
CA PRO A 17 13.04 -3.08 -1.39
C PRO A 17 12.14 -1.92 -1.80
N VAL A 18 10.91 -2.27 -2.19
CA VAL A 18 9.87 -1.32 -2.59
C VAL A 18 8.57 -1.65 -1.87
N ALA A 19 7.91 -0.61 -1.34
CA ALA A 19 6.50 -0.65 -0.97
C ALA A 19 5.75 0.45 -1.74
N ALA A 20 4.59 0.13 -2.29
CA ALA A 20 3.81 1.05 -3.10
C ALA A 20 2.33 0.96 -2.80
N TYR A 21 1.62 2.04 -3.11
CA TYR A 21 0.20 2.18 -2.90
C TYR A 21 -0.45 2.92 -4.06
N ARG A 22 -1.61 2.44 -4.49
CA ARG A 22 -2.46 3.10 -5.48
C ARG A 22 -3.88 3.22 -4.96
N VAL A 23 -4.42 4.43 -5.06
CA VAL A 23 -5.85 4.66 -4.94
C VAL A 23 -6.48 4.45 -6.31
N SER A 24 -7.45 3.53 -6.38
CA SER A 24 -8.43 3.52 -7.46
C SER A 24 -9.83 3.74 -6.90
N SER A 25 -10.62 4.59 -7.53
CA SER A 25 -11.93 4.98 -7.00
C SER A 25 -12.89 5.46 -8.05
N ARG A 26 -14.15 5.03 -7.93
CA ARG A 26 -15.29 5.54 -8.70
C ARG A 26 -15.97 6.70 -8.00
N SER A 27 -16.27 6.55 -6.71
CA SER A 27 -17.12 7.49 -5.96
C SER A 27 -16.37 8.68 -5.36
N PHE A 28 -15.06 8.54 -5.10
CA PHE A 28 -14.24 9.61 -4.51
C PHE A 28 -12.93 9.79 -5.29
N PRO A 29 -12.99 10.28 -6.54
CA PRO A 29 -11.80 10.50 -7.37
C PRO A 29 -11.02 11.77 -6.99
N ASN A 30 -11.63 12.72 -6.28
CA ASN A 30 -11.01 14.00 -5.94
C ASN A 30 -10.07 13.90 -4.73
N ARG A 31 -9.08 13.02 -4.83
CA ARG A 31 -8.06 12.78 -3.80
C ARG A 31 -6.67 12.80 -4.40
N THR A 32 -5.69 13.09 -3.56
CA THR A 32 -4.28 13.12 -3.93
C THR A 32 -3.43 12.56 -2.79
N ALA A 33 -2.28 11.99 -3.14
CA ALA A 33 -1.26 11.61 -2.18
C ALA A 33 -0.36 12.81 -1.88
N LYS A 34 -0.20 13.16 -0.60
CA LYS A 34 0.61 14.27 -0.14
C LYS A 34 1.76 13.76 0.72
N LEU A 35 2.98 14.04 0.29
CA LEU A 35 4.20 13.79 1.05
C LEU A 35 4.40 14.92 2.08
N SER A 36 4.58 14.57 3.36
CA SER A 36 4.91 15.53 4.41
C SER A 36 5.58 14.82 5.60
N GLY A 37 6.72 15.32 6.06
CA GLY A 37 7.37 14.83 7.29
C GLY A 37 7.72 13.33 7.27
N GLY A 38 8.25 12.82 6.14
CA GLY A 38 8.66 11.42 6.02
C GLY A 38 7.51 10.41 5.98
N LYS A 39 6.29 10.87 5.68
CA LYS A 39 5.10 10.04 5.49
C LYS A 39 4.26 10.54 4.33
N ILE A 40 3.41 9.66 3.78
CA ILE A 40 2.48 10.01 2.71
C ILE A 40 1.06 9.81 3.20
N ALA A 41 0.22 10.81 3.01
CA ALA A 41 -1.20 10.76 3.33
C ALA A 41 -2.06 10.90 2.07
N ILE A 42 -3.18 10.18 2.03
CA ILE A 42 -4.26 10.43 1.09
C ILE A 42 -5.16 11.49 1.70
N LEU A 43 -5.41 12.56 0.94
CA LEU A 43 -6.27 13.67 1.33
C LEU A 43 -7.19 14.04 0.17
N PRO A 44 -8.38 14.62 0.45
CA PRO A 44 -9.15 15.30 -0.58
C PRO A 44 -8.33 16.40 -1.26
N ARG A 45 -8.59 16.64 -2.53
CA ARG A 45 -8.04 17.79 -3.25
C ARG A 45 -8.66 19.10 -2.71
N PRO A 46 -7.99 20.25 -2.88
CA PRO A 46 -8.57 21.55 -2.52
C PRO A 46 -9.97 21.72 -3.12
N GLY A 47 -10.95 22.11 -2.29
CA GLY A 47 -12.36 22.26 -2.67
C GLY A 47 -13.21 20.99 -2.52
N HIS A 48 -12.62 19.88 -2.04
CA HIS A 48 -13.32 18.61 -1.79
C HIS A 48 -13.20 18.14 -0.33
N GLU A 49 -12.83 19.03 0.59
CA GLU A 49 -12.63 18.73 2.01
C GLU A 49 -13.92 18.19 2.67
N ASP A 50 -15.09 18.66 2.24
CA ASP A 50 -16.39 18.24 2.75
C ASP A 50 -16.70 16.75 2.50
N ASP A 51 -15.97 16.09 1.59
CA ASP A 51 -16.12 14.65 1.37
C ASP A 51 -15.74 13.83 2.62
N LEU A 52 -14.95 14.39 3.53
CA LEU A 52 -14.61 13.76 4.82
C LEU A 52 -15.84 13.53 5.71
N ALA A 53 -16.84 14.41 5.62
CA ALA A 53 -18.09 14.24 6.35
C ALA A 53 -18.97 13.13 5.75
N LYS A 54 -18.74 12.77 4.48
CA LYS A 54 -19.51 11.75 3.76
C LYS A 54 -18.93 10.35 3.98
N ASN A 55 -17.61 10.22 4.08
CA ASN A 55 -16.95 8.93 4.24
C ASN A 55 -15.66 9.04 5.06
N PRO A 56 -15.57 8.38 6.23
CA PRO A 56 -14.39 8.46 7.11
C PRO A 56 -13.18 7.69 6.57
N TYR A 57 -13.34 6.87 5.53
CA TYR A 57 -12.31 5.98 4.99
C TYR A 57 -11.54 6.58 3.79
N ILE A 58 -11.61 7.90 3.58
CA ILE A 58 -11.03 8.54 2.40
C ILE A 58 -9.78 9.37 2.68
N ALA A 59 -9.44 9.61 3.95
CA ALA A 59 -8.22 10.30 4.37
C ALA A 59 -7.48 9.54 5.48
N TYR A 60 -6.19 9.30 5.26
CA TYR A 60 -5.34 8.47 6.12
C TYR A 60 -3.88 8.58 5.67
N ASN A 61 -2.95 8.25 6.56
CA ASN A 61 -1.57 7.98 6.14
C ASN A 61 -1.59 6.67 5.33
N CYS A 62 -1.12 6.67 4.08
CA CYS A 62 -1.04 5.46 3.26
C CYS A 62 0.36 4.87 3.26
N VAL A 63 1.41 5.67 3.46
CA VAL A 63 2.79 5.18 3.58
C VAL A 63 3.45 5.76 4.82
N ARG A 64 4.05 4.87 5.62
CA ARG A 64 4.83 5.21 6.83
C ARG A 64 6.09 4.34 6.88
N LEU A 65 7.13 4.87 7.54
CA LEU A 65 8.42 4.23 7.71
C LEU A 65 8.70 3.95 9.20
N ALA A 66 9.38 2.84 9.49
CA ALA A 66 9.98 2.54 10.80
C ALA A 66 11.28 1.72 10.60
N GLY A 67 12.42 2.36 10.85
CA GLY A 67 13.73 1.72 10.64
C GLY A 67 13.90 1.25 9.19
N SER A 68 14.14 -0.05 9.03
CA SER A 68 14.28 -0.70 7.72
C SER A 68 12.96 -1.06 7.04
N VAL A 69 11.81 -0.71 7.62
CA VAL A 69 10.50 -1.10 7.12
C VAL A 69 9.77 0.08 6.48
N ALA A 70 9.32 -0.11 5.25
CA ALA A 70 8.30 0.73 4.62
C ALA A 70 6.96 -0.01 4.60
N LEU A 71 5.91 0.63 5.10
CA LEU A 71 4.55 0.11 5.15
C LEU A 71 3.62 0.93 4.25
N ALA A 72 2.84 0.25 3.42
CA ALA A 72 1.78 0.78 2.60
C ALA A 72 0.41 0.16 2.99
N THR A 73 -0.62 0.97 3.21
CA THR A 73 -1.98 0.46 3.54
C THR A 73 -3.09 1.32 2.92
N ASN A 74 -4.32 0.79 2.89
CA ASN A 74 -5.49 1.51 2.36
C ASN A 74 -6.30 2.32 3.38
N GLY A 75 -5.82 2.50 4.61
CA GLY A 75 -6.60 3.17 5.65
C GLY A 75 -5.79 3.60 6.87
N SER A 76 -6.51 4.00 7.92
CA SER A 76 -5.91 4.47 9.17
C SER A 76 -5.10 3.40 9.91
N GLN A 77 -5.22 2.12 9.52
CA GLN A 77 -4.40 1.04 10.09
C GLN A 77 -2.90 1.18 9.83
N THR A 78 -2.48 2.06 8.91
CA THR A 78 -1.06 2.35 8.70
C THR A 78 -0.35 2.74 10.00
N ASP A 79 -0.97 3.61 10.79
CA ASP A 79 -0.34 4.15 12.00
C ASP A 79 -0.19 3.10 13.12
N PRO A 80 -1.23 2.36 13.54
CA PRO A 80 -1.05 1.33 14.56
C PRO A 80 -0.11 0.19 14.10
N ILE A 81 -0.12 -0.22 12.83
CA ILE A 81 0.82 -1.25 12.35
C ILE A 81 2.26 -0.74 12.46
N ILE A 82 2.57 0.45 11.91
CA ILE A 82 3.95 0.93 11.88
C ILE A 82 4.46 1.29 13.28
N GLU A 83 3.59 1.76 14.18
CA GLU A 83 3.94 2.03 15.57
C GLU A 83 4.29 0.76 16.32
N LYS A 84 3.55 -0.34 16.12
CA LYS A 84 3.91 -1.64 16.70
C LYS A 84 5.26 -2.16 16.18
N ILE A 85 5.54 -1.97 14.90
CA ILE A 85 6.84 -2.30 14.31
C ILE A 85 7.95 -1.46 14.96
N ALA A 86 7.73 -0.15 15.11
CA ALA A 86 8.69 0.74 15.77
C ALA A 86 8.92 0.39 17.26
N MET A 87 7.92 -0.18 17.93
CA MET A 87 8.04 -0.73 19.29
C MET A 87 8.76 -2.09 19.36
N GLY A 88 9.20 -2.65 18.22
CA GLY A 88 9.92 -3.91 18.14
C GLY A 88 9.04 -5.15 17.98
N LEU A 89 7.75 -4.99 17.69
CA LEU A 89 6.87 -6.13 17.42
C LEU A 89 7.21 -6.75 16.05
N PRO A 90 7.28 -8.09 15.91
CA PRO A 90 7.52 -8.73 14.62
C PRO A 90 6.48 -8.32 13.58
N LEU A 91 6.89 -8.16 12.31
CA LEU A 91 6.01 -7.73 11.20
C LEU A 91 4.67 -8.48 11.16
N ARG A 92 4.73 -9.82 11.26
CA ARG A 92 3.55 -10.68 11.24
C ARG A 92 2.55 -10.29 12.32
N ASP A 93 3.04 -10.05 13.53
CA ASP A 93 2.20 -9.80 14.71
C ASP A 93 1.67 -8.37 14.71
N ALA A 94 2.46 -7.39 14.26
CA ALA A 94 2.00 -6.01 14.06
C ALA A 94 0.84 -5.94 13.05
N PHE A 95 0.94 -6.69 11.95
CA PHE A 95 -0.12 -6.82 10.96
C PHE A 95 -1.34 -7.52 11.55
N ALA A 96 -1.16 -8.73 12.11
CA ALA A 96 -2.26 -9.55 12.61
C ALA A 96 -3.04 -8.83 13.71
N LEU A 97 -2.35 -8.23 14.69
CA LEU A 97 -2.97 -7.50 15.80
C LEU A 97 -3.81 -6.33 15.30
N SER A 98 -3.22 -5.48 14.46
CA SER A 98 -3.88 -4.24 14.02
C SER A 98 -5.05 -4.52 13.07
N LEU A 99 -4.88 -5.48 12.14
CA LEU A 99 -5.94 -5.88 11.22
C LEU A 99 -7.09 -6.55 11.98
N LEU A 100 -6.81 -7.45 12.92
CA LEU A 100 -7.85 -8.08 13.73
C LEU A 100 -8.60 -7.04 14.59
N ALA A 101 -7.88 -6.10 15.21
CA ALA A 101 -8.48 -5.11 16.09
C ALA A 101 -9.32 -4.05 15.35
N MET A 102 -8.86 -3.61 14.18
CA MET A 102 -9.54 -2.57 13.40
C MET A 102 -10.62 -3.11 12.46
N ASP A 103 -10.52 -4.40 12.11
CA ASP A 103 -11.45 -5.13 11.28
C ASP A 103 -11.65 -4.48 9.88
N TYR A 104 -12.51 -5.04 9.03
CA TYR A 104 -12.88 -4.44 7.75
C TYR A 104 -13.62 -3.09 7.93
N GLU A 105 -13.64 -2.24 6.91
CA GLU A 105 -14.33 -0.95 6.89
C GLU A 105 -15.85 -1.14 6.85
N LYS A 106 -16.58 -0.45 7.73
CA LYS A 106 -18.05 -0.55 7.86
C LYS A 106 -18.76 0.35 6.83
N ASP A 107 -18.43 0.18 5.56
CA ASP A 107 -19.11 0.81 4.42
C ASP A 107 -20.11 -0.16 3.77
N SER A 108 -20.77 0.27 2.68
CA SER A 108 -21.77 -0.56 1.99
C SER A 108 -21.20 -1.78 1.25
N LEU A 109 -19.88 -1.90 1.15
CA LEU A 109 -19.18 -2.99 0.45
C LEU A 109 -18.39 -3.88 1.39
N ASP A 110 -18.48 -3.64 2.72
CA ASP A 110 -17.65 -4.29 3.73
C ASP A 110 -16.15 -4.23 3.35
N THR A 111 -15.68 -3.06 2.88
CA THR A 111 -14.37 -2.95 2.24
C THR A 111 -13.23 -3.48 3.14
N PRO A 112 -12.40 -4.42 2.66
CA PRO A 112 -11.26 -4.92 3.43
C PRO A 112 -10.23 -3.84 3.79
N ARG A 113 -9.53 -4.04 4.90
CA ARG A 113 -8.27 -3.35 5.17
C ARG A 113 -7.11 -4.19 4.66
N ILE A 114 -6.26 -3.62 3.82
CA ILE A 114 -5.08 -4.25 3.23
C ILE A 114 -3.82 -3.54 3.67
N ALA A 115 -2.73 -4.27 3.78
CA ALA A 115 -1.41 -3.77 4.11
C ALA A 115 -0.33 -4.55 3.35
N ALA A 116 0.72 -3.86 2.91
CA ALA A 116 1.95 -4.44 2.43
C ALA A 116 3.14 -3.72 3.07
N ALA A 117 4.17 -4.46 3.45
CA ALA A 117 5.43 -3.88 3.89
C ALA A 117 6.60 -4.52 3.16
N ALA A 118 7.63 -3.72 2.91
CA ALA A 118 8.94 -4.18 2.50
C ALA A 118 9.93 -3.89 3.61
N ASP A 119 10.68 -4.90 4.03
CA ASP A 119 11.73 -4.75 5.05
C ASP A 119 13.10 -4.94 4.43
N ALA A 120 13.91 -3.87 4.44
CA ALA A 120 15.26 -3.89 3.90
C ALA A 120 16.25 -4.72 4.72
N ALA A 121 15.98 -4.97 6.00
CA ALA A 121 16.88 -5.78 6.83
C ALA A 121 16.75 -7.28 6.54
N SER A 122 15.51 -7.78 6.39
CA SER A 122 15.26 -9.20 6.09
C SER A 122 15.09 -9.51 4.61
N GLY A 123 14.84 -8.50 3.76
CA GLY A 123 14.46 -8.68 2.36
C GLY A 123 13.07 -9.29 2.17
N LEU A 124 12.25 -9.37 3.23
CA LEU A 124 10.92 -9.95 3.17
C LEU A 124 9.86 -8.90 2.81
N CYS A 125 8.86 -9.34 2.05
CA CYS A 125 7.62 -8.60 1.86
C CYS A 125 6.54 -9.21 2.76
N MET A 126 5.86 -8.39 3.58
CA MET A 126 4.73 -8.83 4.39
C MET A 126 3.44 -8.32 3.78
N PHE A 127 2.47 -9.20 3.56
CA PHE A 127 1.13 -8.83 3.12
C PHE A 127 0.09 -9.23 4.15
N GLY A 128 -0.89 -8.37 4.37
CA GLY A 128 -2.02 -8.66 5.25
C GLY A 128 -3.32 -8.09 4.76
N ILE A 129 -4.40 -8.81 5.04
CA ILE A 129 -5.77 -8.37 4.78
C ILE A 129 -6.69 -8.82 5.91
N VAL A 130 -7.62 -7.95 6.31
CA VAL A 130 -8.84 -8.35 7.02
C VAL A 130 -10.05 -8.07 6.14
N ARG A 131 -10.83 -9.12 5.93
CA ARG A 131 -12.14 -9.12 5.29
C ARG A 131 -13.17 -9.48 6.35
N LYS A 132 -14.45 -9.27 6.03
CA LYS A 132 -15.57 -9.70 6.88
C LYS A 132 -15.53 -11.17 7.30
N ASP A 133 -14.94 -12.03 6.47
CA ASP A 133 -14.91 -13.48 6.64
C ASP A 133 -13.52 -14.03 7.05
N ALA A 134 -12.45 -13.21 7.03
CA ALA A 134 -11.09 -13.72 7.16
C ALA A 134 -10.07 -12.67 7.60
N VAL A 135 -9.04 -13.11 8.33
CA VAL A 135 -7.79 -12.37 8.56
C VAL A 135 -6.64 -13.21 8.01
N LEU A 136 -5.87 -12.65 7.08
CA LEU A 136 -4.74 -13.33 6.44
C LEU A 136 -3.49 -12.47 6.58
N VAL A 137 -2.37 -13.07 7.00
CA VAL A 137 -1.06 -12.43 7.03
C VAL A 137 -0.03 -13.40 6.50
N ARG A 138 0.75 -13.00 5.49
CA ARG A 138 1.71 -13.87 4.80
C ARG A 138 2.98 -13.12 4.45
N ALA A 139 4.12 -13.71 4.79
CA ALA A 139 5.41 -13.29 4.27
C ALA A 139 5.63 -13.88 2.88
N MET A 140 6.18 -13.07 1.97
CA MET A 140 6.47 -13.41 0.59
C MET A 140 7.89 -12.95 0.26
N LYS A 141 8.59 -13.72 -0.59
CA LYS A 141 9.94 -13.41 -1.05
C LYS A 141 9.88 -13.04 -2.51
N ALA A 142 10.21 -11.79 -2.82
CA ALA A 142 10.30 -11.33 -4.20
C ALA A 142 11.71 -11.61 -4.75
N ALA A 143 11.79 -11.93 -6.03
CA ALA A 143 13.03 -11.86 -6.81
C ALA A 143 13.29 -10.41 -7.25
N PRO A 144 14.54 -10.04 -7.59
CA PRO A 144 14.82 -8.75 -8.23
C PRO A 144 13.95 -8.53 -9.47
N GLY A 145 13.34 -7.36 -9.59
CA GLY A 145 12.43 -7.01 -10.70
C GLY A 145 11.02 -7.57 -10.56
N GLN A 146 10.61 -7.98 -9.35
CA GLN A 146 9.30 -8.53 -9.07
C GLN A 146 8.57 -7.69 -8.01
N LEU A 147 7.29 -7.39 -8.27
CA LEU A 147 6.36 -6.92 -7.24
C LEU A 147 5.26 -7.96 -7.02
N PHE A 148 4.85 -8.14 -5.77
CA PHE A 148 3.55 -8.71 -5.45
C PHE A 148 2.56 -7.59 -5.13
N TYR A 149 1.28 -7.82 -5.37
CA TYR A 149 0.22 -6.87 -5.04
C TYR A 149 -0.98 -7.54 -4.39
N LEU A 150 -1.74 -6.73 -3.65
CA LEU A 150 -2.94 -7.10 -2.93
C LEU A 150 -3.93 -5.94 -3.04
N SER A 151 -5.20 -6.23 -3.24
CA SER A 151 -6.23 -5.20 -3.41
C SER A 151 -7.45 -5.43 -2.52
N THR A 152 -8.25 -4.37 -2.38
CA THR A 152 -9.50 -4.44 -1.62
C THR A 152 -10.54 -5.35 -2.29
N TYR A 153 -10.59 -5.35 -3.62
CA TYR A 153 -11.58 -6.11 -4.40
C TYR A 153 -10.89 -7.04 -5.40
N GLU A 154 -11.52 -8.18 -5.71
CA GLU A 154 -11.05 -9.26 -6.60
C GLU A 154 -9.75 -9.95 -6.16
N LYS A 155 -8.61 -9.24 -6.18
CA LYS A 155 -7.28 -9.77 -5.81
C LYS A 155 -7.03 -9.60 -4.31
N ASN A 156 -7.97 -10.11 -3.50
CA ASN A 156 -8.11 -9.82 -2.07
C ASN A 156 -7.59 -10.93 -1.14
N TYR A 157 -6.48 -11.56 -1.51
CA TYR A 157 -5.74 -12.49 -0.65
C TYR A 157 -4.25 -12.52 -1.06
N PRO A 158 -3.31 -12.70 -0.11
CA PRO A 158 -1.88 -12.81 -0.45
C PRO A 158 -1.59 -14.05 -1.30
N CYS A 159 -1.14 -13.84 -2.53
CA CYS A 159 -0.93 -14.90 -3.52
C CYS A 159 0.30 -14.63 -4.37
N GLU A 160 1.10 -15.67 -4.63
CA GLU A 160 2.29 -15.57 -5.48
C GLU A 160 1.94 -15.33 -6.96
N THR A 161 0.71 -15.64 -7.38
CA THR A 161 0.23 -15.33 -8.74
C THR A 161 -0.30 -13.89 -8.88
N HIS A 162 -0.42 -13.14 -7.77
CA HIS A 162 -0.74 -11.71 -7.80
C HIS A 162 0.57 -10.93 -7.88
N GLU A 163 1.22 -11.02 -9.05
CA GLU A 163 2.55 -10.49 -9.27
C GLU A 163 2.65 -9.61 -10.53
N GLU A 164 3.70 -8.79 -10.55
CA GLU A 164 4.23 -8.07 -11.71
C GLU A 164 5.69 -8.54 -11.90
N PRO A 165 5.94 -9.48 -12.81
CA PRO A 165 7.27 -10.06 -13.03
C PRO A 165 8.18 -9.20 -13.93
N GLY A 166 7.65 -8.14 -14.56
CA GLY A 166 8.37 -7.23 -15.44
C GLY A 166 8.61 -5.85 -14.81
N PHE A 167 8.77 -5.80 -13.49
CA PHE A 167 8.95 -4.52 -12.79
C PHE A 167 10.35 -3.96 -13.04
N THR A 168 10.42 -2.78 -13.66
CA THR A 168 11.68 -2.15 -14.12
C THR A 168 12.02 -0.84 -13.43
N ALA A 169 11.19 -0.35 -12.51
CA ALA A 169 11.41 0.94 -11.89
C ALA A 169 12.58 0.91 -10.89
N GLU A 170 13.38 1.98 -10.88
CA GLU A 170 14.58 2.13 -10.03
C GLU A 170 14.56 3.40 -9.17
N THR A 171 13.51 4.23 -9.29
CA THR A 171 13.28 5.42 -8.45
C THR A 171 11.85 5.41 -7.92
N ALA A 172 11.60 6.08 -6.79
CA ALA A 172 10.28 6.11 -6.17
C ALA A 172 9.22 6.72 -7.11
N GLU A 173 9.58 7.71 -7.92
CA GLU A 173 8.72 8.33 -8.94
C GLU A 173 8.37 7.32 -10.03
N ALA A 174 9.37 6.57 -10.52
CA ALA A 174 9.14 5.52 -11.51
C ALA A 174 8.25 4.39 -10.95
N VAL A 175 8.35 4.08 -9.65
CA VAL A 175 7.43 3.14 -8.99
C VAL A 175 6.00 3.68 -9.02
N CYS A 176 5.79 4.96 -8.70
CA CYS A 176 4.46 5.59 -8.75
C CYS A 176 3.86 5.51 -10.17
N ALA A 177 4.63 5.90 -11.18
CA ALA A 177 4.21 5.80 -12.58
C ALA A 177 3.84 4.36 -12.97
N HIS A 178 4.65 3.38 -12.52
CA HIS A 178 4.41 1.97 -12.79
C HIS A 178 3.12 1.45 -12.14
N VAL A 179 2.85 1.76 -10.87
CA VAL A 179 1.60 1.28 -10.23
C VAL A 179 0.35 2.00 -10.73
N ILE A 180 0.48 3.19 -11.34
CA ILE A 180 -0.62 3.89 -12.02
C ILE A 180 -1.00 3.21 -13.34
N SER A 181 -0.03 2.94 -14.21
CA SER A 181 -0.32 2.54 -15.59
C SER A 181 0.72 1.61 -16.24
N GLY A 182 1.64 1.04 -15.47
CA GLY A 182 2.63 0.08 -15.94
C GLY A 182 2.17 -1.38 -15.81
N GLY A 183 2.72 -2.26 -16.66
CA GLY A 183 2.57 -3.71 -16.54
C GLY A 183 1.12 -4.18 -16.34
N VAL A 184 0.91 -5.08 -15.39
CA VAL A 184 -0.43 -5.57 -15.00
C VAL A 184 -1.32 -4.45 -14.46
N PHE A 185 -0.75 -3.39 -13.87
CA PHE A 185 -1.51 -2.27 -13.29
C PHE A 185 -2.23 -1.42 -14.32
N ALA A 186 -1.76 -1.40 -15.57
CA ALA A 186 -2.44 -0.77 -16.69
C ALA A 186 -3.83 -1.37 -16.97
N GLY A 187 -4.03 -2.66 -16.65
CA GLY A 187 -5.31 -3.35 -16.79
C GLY A 187 -6.33 -3.03 -15.68
N PHE A 188 -5.91 -2.30 -14.65
CA PHE A 188 -6.76 -1.93 -13.52
C PHE A 188 -7.37 -0.55 -13.72
N GLU A 189 -8.69 -0.46 -13.54
CA GLU A 189 -9.46 0.75 -13.86
C GLU A 189 -9.39 1.83 -12.77
N HIS A 190 -9.76 3.05 -13.15
CA HIS A 190 -9.97 4.21 -12.28
C HIS A 190 -8.77 4.62 -11.40
N PRO A 191 -7.53 4.72 -11.94
CA PRO A 191 -6.42 5.26 -11.16
C PRO A 191 -6.73 6.69 -10.72
N VAL A 192 -6.32 7.05 -9.50
CA VAL A 192 -6.52 8.41 -8.94
C VAL A 192 -5.18 9.03 -8.55
N THR A 193 -4.41 8.31 -7.74
CA THR A 193 -3.12 8.77 -7.22
C THR A 193 -2.33 7.56 -6.71
N ALA A 194 -1.02 7.70 -6.62
CA ALA A 194 -0.10 6.69 -6.15
C ALA A 194 0.95 7.28 -5.20
N ALA A 195 1.52 6.38 -4.39
CA ALA A 195 2.57 6.66 -3.43
C ALA A 195 3.57 5.50 -3.45
N ALA A 196 4.84 5.80 -3.27
CA ALA A 196 5.89 4.79 -3.21
C ALA A 196 6.95 5.11 -2.17
N ALA A 197 7.54 4.05 -1.63
CA ALA A 197 8.74 4.05 -0.83
C ALA A 197 9.75 3.08 -1.46
N LEU A 198 10.93 3.58 -1.82
CA LEU A 198 12.00 2.78 -2.43
C LEU A 198 13.27 2.89 -1.59
N TRP A 199 13.87 1.75 -1.25
CA TRP A 199 15.08 1.71 -0.43
C TRP A 199 16.29 2.27 -1.18
N ASN A 200 17.00 3.21 -0.56
CA ASN A 200 18.17 3.87 -1.15
C ASN A 200 19.52 3.39 -0.59
N GLY A 201 19.51 2.39 0.31
CA GLY A 201 20.70 1.87 0.99
C GLY A 201 20.80 2.30 2.46
N THR A 202 20.17 3.41 2.84
CA THR A 202 20.20 3.95 4.22
C THR A 202 18.81 4.26 4.79
N GLY A 203 17.83 4.48 3.91
CA GLY A 203 16.43 4.74 4.22
C GLY A 203 15.57 4.51 2.98
N TYR A 204 14.35 5.06 3.01
CA TYR A 204 13.44 5.02 1.87
C TYR A 204 13.26 6.41 1.26
N ASP A 205 13.47 6.51 -0.05
CA ASP A 205 13.01 7.64 -0.84
C ASP A 205 11.50 7.53 -1.03
N LEU A 206 10.79 8.64 -0.83
CA LEU A 206 9.34 8.71 -0.90
C LEU A 206 8.91 9.55 -2.11
N ALA A 207 7.96 9.04 -2.88
CA ALA A 207 7.36 9.78 -3.98
C ALA A 207 5.84 9.63 -4.00
N VAL A 208 5.19 10.59 -4.65
CA VAL A 208 3.76 10.61 -4.92
C VAL A 208 3.51 11.02 -6.37
N GLN A 209 2.43 10.53 -6.96
CA GLN A 209 2.05 10.92 -8.31
C GLN A 209 0.54 10.83 -8.48
N ASP A 210 -0.07 11.84 -9.10
CA ASP A 210 -1.46 11.78 -9.53
C ASP A 210 -1.57 11.13 -10.92
N ALA A 211 -2.68 10.42 -11.14
CA ALA A 211 -2.96 9.69 -12.38
C ALA A 211 -3.51 10.58 -13.50
#